data_AF-A0AAW2Z3G5-F1
#
_entry.id   AF-A0AAW2Z3G5-F1
#
_cell.length_a   1.000
_cell.length_b   1.000
_cell.length_c   1.000
_cell.angle_alpha   90.00
_cell.angle_beta   90.00
_cell.angle_gamma   90.00
#
_symmetry.space_group_name_H-M   'P 1'
#
loop_
_entity.id
_entity.type
_entity.pdbx_description
1 polymer ?
#
loop_
_entity_poly.entity_id
_entity_poly.type
_entity_poly.pdbx_seq_one_letter_code
_entity_poly.pdbx_strand_id
1 'polypeptide(L)' 'MSVRKREVQHVIAKRTRESVEEYLIQWNDDGQPEWLGIEDVINYQSFSEKLLELGECVGSSGHSPVTNTIPI' A
#
# COMPACT_ATOMS: atom_id res chain seq x y z
N MET A 1 5.55 21.18 13.33
CA MET A 1 5.65 20.55 11.99
C MET A 1 4.29 20.68 11.33
N SER A 2 4.22 21.31 10.17
CA SER A 2 2.95 21.55 9.47
C SER A 2 2.53 20.27 8.74
N VAL A 3 1.50 19.59 9.25
CA VAL A 3 0.89 18.43 8.59
C VAL A 3 0.26 18.88 7.27
N ARG A 4 0.62 18.24 6.16
CA ARG A 4 0.04 18.55 4.84
C ARG A 4 -1.38 17.97 4.76
N LYS A 5 -2.35 18.77 4.32
CA LYS A 5 -3.78 18.39 4.20
C LYS A 5 -4.14 17.71 2.88
N ARG A 6 -3.22 16.95 2.28
CA ARG A 6 -3.53 16.23 1.03
C ARG A 6 -3.94 14.81 1.39
N GLU A 7 -5.11 14.38 0.96
CA GLU A 7 -5.62 13.04 1.24
C GLU A 7 -5.03 12.02 0.28
N VAL A 8 -4.38 11.00 0.85
CA VAL A 8 -3.87 9.84 0.12
C VAL A 8 -5.05 8.94 -0.22
N GLN A 9 -5.28 8.71 -1.50
CA GLN A 9 -6.31 7.76 -1.96
C GLN A 9 -5.83 6.32 -1.77
N HIS A 10 -4.65 6.03 -2.32
CA HIS A 10 -4.07 4.68 -2.30
C HIS A 10 -2.56 4.74 -2.51
N VAL A 11 -1.84 3.76 -1.97
CA VAL A 11 -0.40 3.60 -2.24
C VAL A 11 -0.26 2.56 -3.35
N ILE A 12 0.12 2.98 -4.55
CA ILE A 12 0.15 2.11 -5.74
C ILE A 12 1.31 1.13 -5.68
N ALA A 13 2.47 1.61 -5.22
CA ALA A 13 3.69 0.82 -5.21
C ALA A 13 4.64 1.28 -4.12
N LYS A 14 5.49 0.35 -3.68
CA LYS A 14 6.65 0.62 -2.84
C LYS A 14 7.90 0.17 -3.60
N ARG A 15 8.93 1.01 -3.61
CA ARG A 15 10.26 0.64 -4.11
C ARG A 15 11.33 1.07 -3.12
N THR A 16 12.47 0.40 -3.15
CA THR A 16 13.65 0.82 -2.39
C THR A 16 14.72 1.22 -3.39
N ARG A 17 15.16 2.48 -3.32
CA ARG A 17 16.22 3.04 -4.16
C ARG A 17 17.34 3.53 -3.26
N GLU A 18 18.55 3.01 -3.48
CA GLU A 18 19.76 3.49 -2.79
C GLU A 18 19.61 3.50 -1.26
N SER A 19 19.01 2.45 -0.70
CA SER A 19 18.66 2.29 0.73
C SER A 19 17.58 3.24 1.27
N VAL A 20 16.91 4.01 0.41
CA VAL A 20 15.77 4.85 0.78
C VAL A 20 14.48 4.21 0.25
N GLU A 21 13.46 4.13 1.10
CA GLU A 21 12.13 3.67 0.70
C GLU A 21 11.34 4.81 0.05
N GLU A 22 10.80 4.54 -1.14
CA GLU A 22 9.93 5.44 -1.88
C GLU A 22 8.58 4.75 -2.13
N TYR A 23 7.51 5.53 -2.03
CA TYR A 23 6.13 5.08 -2.19
C TYR A 23 5.46 5.89 -3.30
N LEU A 24 4.79 5.20 -4.21
CA LEU A 24 4.00 5.83 -5.26
C LEU A 24 2.60 6.10 -4.71
N ILE A 25 2.28 7.37 -4.50
CA ILE A 25 1.03 7.80 -3.87
C ILE A 25 0.05 8.25 -4.94
N GLN A 26 -1.14 7.64 -4.95
CA GLN A 26 -2.30 8.16 -5.67
C GLN A 26 -3.03 9.15 -4.76
N TRP A 27 -3.27 10.36 -5.26
CA TRP A 27 -4.01 11.40 -4.54
C TRP A 27 -5.50 11.33 -4.87
N ASN A 28 -6.36 11.72 -3.91
CA ASN A 28 -7.81 11.83 -4.14
C ASN A 28 -8.22 13.05 -4.99
N ASP A 29 -7.37 14.08 -5.04
CA ASP A 29 -7.68 15.39 -5.66
C ASP A 29 -7.48 15.42 -7.19
N ASP A 30 -7.68 14.28 -7.87
CA ASP A 30 -7.37 14.11 -9.31
C ASP A 30 -5.87 14.38 -9.65
N GLY A 31 -5.01 14.37 -8.63
CA GLY A 31 -3.57 14.56 -8.78
C GLY A 31 -2.91 13.37 -9.45
N GLN A 32 -1.89 13.63 -10.27
CA GLN A 32 -1.06 12.57 -10.85
C GLN A 32 -0.34 11.78 -9.74
N PRO A 33 -0.11 10.46 -9.94
CA PRO A 33 0.67 9.66 -9.00
C PRO A 33 2.08 10.22 -8.81
N GLU A 34 2.53 10.37 -7.57
CA GLU A 34 3.85 10.91 -7.25
C GLU A 34 4.67 9.92 -6.41
N TRP A 35 5.96 9.77 -6.76
CA TRP A 35 6.92 9.03 -5.92
C TRP A 35 7.40 9.93 -4.80
N LEU A 36 7.14 9.51 -3.57
CA LEU A 36 7.55 10.22 -2.37
C LEU A 36 8.41 9.32 -1.49
N GLY A 37 9.51 9.87 -0.96
CA GLY A 37 10.34 9.19 0.02
C GLY A 37 9.63 9.04 1.36
N ILE A 38 10.04 8.04 2.16
CA ILE A 38 9.49 7.76 3.49
C ILE A 38 9.37 9.02 4.36
N GLU A 39 10.37 9.90 4.34
CA GLU A 39 10.38 11.13 5.13
C GLU A 39 9.29 12.15 4.73
N ASP A 40 8.86 12.15 3.46
CA ASP A 40 7.80 13.05 3.00
C ASP A 40 6.42 12.42 3.26
N VAL A 41 6.26 11.11 2.98
CA VAL A 41 4.98 10.41 3.19
C VAL A 41 4.58 10.28 4.66
N ILE A 42 5.52 10.20 5.61
CA ILE A 42 5.21 10.17 7.05
C ILE A 42 4.57 11.47 7.55
N ASN A 43 4.68 12.58 6.79
CA ASN A 43 4.05 13.84 7.14
C ASN A 43 2.55 13.88 6.79
N TYR A 44 2.01 12.84 6.14
CA TYR A 44 0.61 12.72 5.77
C TYR A 44 -0.11 11.78 6.73
N GLN A 45 -1.11 12.30 7.46
CA GLN A 45 -1.87 11.49 8.42
C GLN A 45 -2.56 10.28 7.78
N SER A 46 -3.11 10.45 6.57
CA SER A 46 -3.82 9.38 5.86
C SER A 46 -2.91 8.25 5.35
N PHE A 47 -1.57 8.43 5.40
CA PHE A 47 -0.64 7.46 4.82
C PHE A 47 -0.47 6.21 5.68
N SER A 48 -0.44 6.34 7.01
CA SER A 48 -0.24 5.21 7.92
C SER A 48 -1.36 4.16 7.84
N GLU A 49 -2.61 4.62 7.67
CA GLU A 49 -3.77 3.75 7.48
C GLU A 49 -3.71 3.00 6.15
N LYS A 50 -3.21 3.65 5.09
CA LYS A 50 -3.09 3.06 3.74
C LYS A 50 -1.89 2.13 3.56
N LEU A 51 -0.83 2.34 4.34
CA LEU A 51 0.34 1.46 4.35
C LEU A 51 0.01 0.05 4.81
N LEU A 52 -0.95 -0.09 5.74
CA LEU A 52 -1.40 -1.39 6.24
C LEU A 52 -2.03 -2.24 5.12
N GLU A 53 -2.76 -1.62 4.20
CA GLU A 53 -3.38 -2.26 3.03
C GLU A 53 -2.34 -2.90 2.09
N LEU A 54 -1.17 -2.27 1.93
CA LEU A 54 -0.08 -2.82 1.10
C LEU A 54 0.65 -4.02 1.75
N GLY A 55 0.59 -4.12 3.07
CA GLY A 55 1.22 -5.20 3.83
C GLY A 55 0.46 -6.52 3.75
N GLU A 56 -0.77 -6.53 3.24
CA GLU A 56 -1.63 -7.72 3.18
C GLU A 56 -1.51 -8.50 1.86
N CYS A 57 -0.32 -8.55 1.25
CA CYS A 57 0.01 -9.66 0.36
C CYS A 57 0.29 -10.93 1.18
N VAL A 58 -0.60 -11.28 2.10
CA VAL A 58 -0.71 -12.66 2.57
C VAL A 58 -1.37 -13.37 1.42
N GLY A 59 -0.58 -14.16 0.69
CA GLY A 59 -1.03 -14.89 -0.48
C GLY A 59 -2.40 -15.52 -0.21
N SER A 60 -3.42 -14.98 -0.88
CA SER A 60 -4.67 -15.70 -1.10
C SER A 60 -4.35 -16.82 -2.08
N SER A 61 -3.64 -17.83 -1.57
CA SER A 61 -3.64 -19.16 -2.15
C SER A 61 -5.10 -19.56 -2.20
N GLY A 62 -5.57 -19.79 -3.42
CA GLY A 62 -6.97 -19.88 -3.75
C GLY A 62 -7.80 -20.72 -2.80
N HIS A 63 -8.99 -20.22 -2.56
CA HIS A 63 -10.18 -20.97 -2.21
C HIS A 63 -10.25 -22.29 -3.00
N SER A 64 -10.17 -23.44 -2.33
CA SER A 64 -11.04 -24.63 -2.52
C SER A 64 -10.63 -25.77 -1.58
N PRO A 65 -11.47 -26.18 -0.60
CA PRO A 65 -11.35 -27.49 0.03
C PRO A 65 -11.84 -28.56 -0.95
N VAL A 66 -10.92 -29.21 -1.69
CA VAL A 66 -11.27 -30.41 -2.46
C VAL A 66 -11.16 -31.62 -1.53
N THR A 67 -12.24 -31.91 -0.80
CA THR A 67 -12.37 -33.18 -0.08
C THR A 67 -12.72 -34.27 -1.09
N ASN A 68 -11.71 -34.82 -1.76
CA ASN A 68 -11.89 -36.02 -2.56
C ASN A 68 -11.48 -37.24 -1.74
N THR A 69 -12.33 -37.59 -0.76
CA THR A 69 -12.24 -38.89 -0.09
C THR A 69 -13.06 -39.89 -0.89
N ILE A 70 -12.33 -40.75 -1.58
CA ILE A 70 -12.81 -41.90 -2.35
C ILE A 70 -13.57 -42.85 -1.39
N PRO A 71 -14.81 -43.28 -1.68
CA PRO A 71 -15.44 -44.34 -0.92
C PRO A 71 -14.80 -45.69 -1.29
N ILE A 72 -14.39 -46.44 -0.27
CA ILE A 72 -14.05 -47.87 -0.33
C ILE A 72 -15.28 -48.74 -0.05
#